data_AF-A0AAD7ZTS7-F1
#
_entry.id   AF-A0AAD7ZTS7-F1
#
_cell.length_a   1.000
_cell.length_b   1.000
_cell.length_c   1.000
_cell.angle_alpha   90.00
_cell.angle_beta   90.00
_cell.angle_gamma   90.00
#
_symmetry.space_group_name_H-M   'P 1'
#
loop_
_entity.id
_entity.type
_entity.pdbx_description
1 polymer ?
#
loop_
_entity_poly.entity_id
_entity_poly.type
_entity_poly.pdbx_seq_one_letter_code
_entity_poly.pdbx_strand_id
1 'polypeptide(L)' 'TTQEIYVTWNTFEETDSIVEYGIGGLVLTAAGTSKPFISIGADMQIQYIHKVKLPELIPDTKY' A
#
# COMPACT_ATOMS: atom_id res chain seq x y z
N THR A 1 -4.45 22.02 -5.97
CA THR A 1 -4.47 20.75 -6.71
C THR A 1 -4.06 19.68 -5.74
N THR A 2 -4.91 18.69 -5.46
CA THR A 2 -4.59 17.58 -4.55
C THR A 2 -3.76 16.54 -5.29
N GLN A 3 -2.70 16.03 -4.66
CA GLN A 3 -1.94 14.91 -5.20
C GLN A 3 -2.32 13.61 -4.48
N GLU A 4 -2.15 12.50 -5.17
CA GLU A 4 -2.36 11.16 -4.63
C GLU A 4 -1.16 10.28 -4.93
N ILE A 5 -0.82 9.41 -3.98
CA ILE A 5 0.19 8.37 -4.12
C ILE A 5 -0.49 7.03 -3.91
N TYR A 6 -0.13 6.04 -4.73
CA TYR A 6 -0.43 4.65 -4.47
C TYR A 6 0.80 3.96 -3.90
N VAL A 7 0.66 3.40 -2.70
CA VAL A 7 1.66 2.53 -2.09
C VAL A 7 1.28 1.10 -2.42
N THR A 8 2.23 0.34 -2.96
CA THR A 8 2.03 -1.06 -3.35
C THR A 8 3.16 -1.93 -2.81
N TRP A 9 2.81 -3.07 -2.24
CA TRP A 9 3.73 -4.09 -1.78
C TRP A 9 3.09 -5.47 -1.89
N ASN A 10 3.85 -6.52 -1.64
CA ASN A 10 3.34 -7.88 -1.56
C ASN A 10 3.65 -8.51 -0.21
N THR A 11 2.81 -9.46 0.19
CA THR A 11 3.03 -10.36 1.33
C THR A 11 2.79 -11.80 0.89
N PHE A 12 3.23 -12.77 1.68
CA PHE A 12 3.03 -14.21 1.42
C PHE A 12 1.85 -14.79 2.22
N GLU A 13 1.17 -13.96 3.02
CA GLU A 13 0.03 -14.33 3.85
C GLU A 13 -1.05 -13.25 3.74
N GLU A 14 -2.32 -13.63 3.87
CA GLU A 14 -3.42 -12.67 3.84
C GLU A 14 -3.37 -11.77 5.08
N THR A 15 -3.28 -10.45 4.85
CA THR A 15 -3.22 -9.46 5.92
C THR A 15 -3.83 -8.13 5.48
N ASP A 16 -4.06 -7.24 6.44
CA ASP A 16 -4.65 -5.93 6.20
C ASP A 16 -3.72 -5.04 5.37
N SER A 17 -4.32 -4.28 4.45
CA SER A 17 -3.62 -3.28 3.64
C SER A 17 -3.66 -1.92 4.34
N ILE A 18 -2.81 -1.70 5.35
CA ILE A 18 -2.74 -0.45 6.11
C ILE A 18 -1.42 0.28 5.86
N VAL A 19 -1.48 1.58 5.61
CA VAL A 19 -0.32 2.48 5.59
C VAL A 19 -0.53 3.58 6.61
N GLU A 20 0.42 3.72 7.52
CA GLU A 20 0.53 4.89 8.38
C GLU A 20 1.54 5.88 7.77
N TYR A 21 1.21 7.16 7.78
CA TYR A 21 2.01 8.21 7.12
C TYR A 21 1.73 9.59 7.76
N GLY A 22 2.54 10.60 7.44
CA GLY A 22 2.27 11.96 7.90
C GLY A 22 3.51 12.83 8.06
N ILE A 23 3.28 14.12 8.29
CA ILE A 23 4.34 15.10 8.54
C ILE A 23 4.56 15.19 10.04
N GLY A 24 5.80 15.06 10.49
CA GLY A 24 6.13 15.06 11.93
C GLY A 24 5.78 13.76 12.65
N GLY A 25 5.54 12.67 11.91
CA GLY A 25 5.25 11.34 12.44
C GLY A 25 4.18 10.60 11.64
N LEU A 26 3.83 9.40 12.09
CA LEU A 26 2.81 8.55 11.49
C LEU A 26 1.42 8.88 12.08
N VAL A 27 0.89 10.04 11.71
CA VAL A 27 -0.34 10.60 12.32
C VAL A 27 -1.61 10.37 11.50
N LEU A 28 -1.46 9.85 10.27
CA LEU A 28 -2.56 9.48 9.37
C LEU A 28 -2.48 7.99 9.08
N THR A 29 -3.64 7.39 8.82
CA THR A 29 -3.77 5.99 8.44
C THR A 29 -4.66 5.88 7.20
N ALA A 30 -4.22 5.12 6.20
CA ALA A 30 -5.00 4.79 5.02
C ALA A 30 -5.16 3.28 4.91
N ALA A 31 -6.39 2.84 4.66
CA ALA A 31 -6.70 1.47 4.33
C ALA A 31 -6.81 1.30 2.81
N GLY A 32 -6.38 0.15 2.31
CA GLY A 32 -6.54 -0.22 0.91
C GLY A 32 -7.08 -1.64 0.76
N THR A 33 -6.75 -2.25 -0.37
CA THR A 33 -7.20 -3.61 -0.70
C THR A 33 -6.00 -4.48 -1.02
N SER A 34 -6.17 -5.79 -0.91
CA SER A 34 -5.21 -6.77 -1.40
C SER A 34 -5.89 -7.70 -2.39
N LYS A 35 -5.13 -8.28 -3.32
CA LYS A 35 -5.60 -9.33 -4.22
C LYS A 35 -4.59 -10.47 -4.28
N PRO A 36 -5.02 -11.73 -4.20
CA PRO A 36 -4.12 -12.85 -4.38
C PRO A 36 -3.57 -12.87 -5.80
N PHE A 37 -2.30 -13.23 -5.92
CA PHE A 37 -1.54 -13.39 -7.15
C PHE A 37 -0.71 -14.67 -7.03
N ILE A 38 -0.92 -15.60 -7.95
CA ILE A 38 -0.21 -16.88 -7.97
C ILE A 38 0.98 -16.74 -8.91
N SER A 39 2.20 -16.93 -8.42
CA SER A 39 3.37 -17.03 -9.30
C SER A 39 3.29 -18.30 -10.15
N ILE A 40 3.49 -18.16 -11.46
CA ILE A 40 3.58 -19.30 -12.38
C ILE A 40 5.05 -19.67 -12.51
N GLY A 41 5.43 -20.89 -12.14
CA GLY A 41 6.82 -21.37 -12.15
C GLY A 41 7.01 -22.64 -11.31
N ALA A 42 8.26 -23.10 -11.16
CA ALA A 42 8.59 -24.30 -10.37
C ALA A 42 8.21 -24.15 -8.88
N ASP A 43 8.29 -22.93 -8.36
CA ASP A 43 7.87 -22.58 -7.00
C ASP A 43 6.59 -21.73 -7.07
N MET A 44 5.46 -22.41 -7.27
CA MET A 44 4.14 -21.77 -7.17
C MET A 44 3.93 -21.26 -5.75
N GLN A 45 3.81 -19.95 -5.60
CA GLN A 45 3.52 -19.30 -4.33
C GLN A 45 2.34 -18.36 -4.51
N ILE A 46 1.48 -18.31 -3.48
CA ILE A 46 0.43 -17.30 -3.38
C ILE A 46 1.06 -16.07 -2.74
N GLN A 47 0.95 -14.94 -3.41
CA GLN A 47 1.29 -13.63 -2.87
C GLN A 47 0.05 -12.77 -2.83
N TYR A 48 -0.01 -11.81 -1.92
CA TYR A 48 -1.11 -10.86 -1.82
C TYR A 48 -0.58 -9.49 -2.22
N ILE A 49 -1.08 -8.95 -3.33
CA ILE A 49 -0.67 -7.64 -3.84
C ILE A 49 -1.54 -6.57 -3.17
N HIS A 50 -0.92 -5.76 -2.33
CA HIS A 50 -1.57 -4.67 -1.61
C HIS A 50 -1.52 -3.38 -2.45
N LYS A 51 -2.62 -2.62 -2.42
CA LYS A 51 -2.71 -1.30 -3.04
C LYS A 51 -3.46 -0.36 -2.09
N VAL A 52 -2.75 0.65 -1.58
CA VAL A 52 -3.30 1.69 -0.69
C VAL A 52 -3.18 3.05 -1.36
N LYS A 53 -4.26 3.82 -1.34
CA LYS A 53 -4.30 5.21 -1.84
C LYS A 53 -4.08 6.16 -0.67
N LEU A 54 -3.10 7.06 -0.80
CA LEU A 54 -2.93 8.20 0.10
C LEU A 54 -3.53 9.44 -0.58
N PRO A 55 -4.73 9.88 -0.21
CA PRO A 55 -5.40 11.02 -0.85
C PRO A 55 -4.92 12.35 -0.25
N GLU A 56 -5.27 13.44 -0.95
CA GLU A 56 -5.19 14.82 -0.43
C GLU A 56 -3.80 15.27 0.07
N LEU A 57 -2.74 14.78 -0.58
CA LEU A 57 -1.37 15.13 -0.22
C LEU A 57 -1.03 16.58 -0.63
N ILE A 58 -0.30 17.27 0.25
CA ILE A 58 0.29 18.58 -0.02
C ILE A 58 1.47 18.41 -1.00
N PRO A 59 1.49 19.14 -2.14
CA PRO A 59 2.61 19.12 -3.06
C PRO A 59 3.94 19.55 -2.41
N ASP A 60 5.06 19.13 -3.02
CA ASP A 60 6.42 19.50 -2.60
C ASP A 60 6.71 19.22 -1.12
N THR A 61 6.13 18.15 -0.59
CA THR A 61 6.22 17.79 0.83
C THR A 61 6.63 16.34 0.98
N LYS A 62 7.53 16.08 1.93
CA LYS A 62 7.93 14.73 2.32
C LYS A 62 6.93 14.17 3.33
N TYR A 63 6.46 12.96 3.04
CA TYR A 63 5.60 12.13 3.89
C TYR A 63 6.33 10.85 4.28
#